data_AF-A0A1D1VCR4-F1
#
_entry.id   AF-A0A1D1VCR4-F1
#
_cell.length_a   1.000
_cell.length_b   1.000
_cell.length_c   1.000
_cell.angle_alpha   90.00
_cell.angle_beta   90.00
_cell.angle_gamma   90.00
#
_symmetry.space_group_name_H-M   'P 1'
#
loop_
_entity.id
_entity.type
_entity.pdbx_description
1 polymer ?
#
loop_
_entity_poly.entity_id
_entity_poly.type
_entity_poly.pdbx_seq_one_letter_code
_entity_poly.pdbx_strand_id
1 'polypeptide(L)'
;MLKNVEQQVETSWQNVVSSVTSMVGSLFQKNQFCDVIFRVGAAGQMEDIKAHRNLLASRSPVFAAMFYGPVAEQKEIIELVDCDPDIFKLILEFIYRDSSDGINQDSIIEMYRLADKYDIGPLKKLCAQKVKDCISMEKLGEFLELNDLYDDEVIDQHCSDFLACNAWKLSQKEEYFINLSLEHLTSIWQHDTNPEGANKLPETDIYNGAVM
;
A
#
# COMPACT_ATOMS: atom_id res chain seq x y z
N MET A 1 7.50 -59.30 -16.03
CA MET A 1 6.79 -58.15 -16.61
C MET A 1 7.09 -56.95 -15.75
N LEU A 2 7.96 -56.08 -16.26
CA LEU A 2 8.30 -54.79 -15.68
C LEU A 2 7.06 -53.90 -15.76
N LYS A 3 6.60 -53.36 -14.62
CA LYS A 3 5.80 -52.15 -14.62
C LYS A 3 6.66 -51.05 -14.02
N ASN A 4 6.92 -50.04 -14.85
CA ASN A 4 7.66 -48.83 -14.59
C ASN A 4 7.32 -48.25 -13.21
N VAL A 5 8.33 -48.19 -12.35
CA VAL A 5 8.38 -47.26 -11.22
C VAL A 5 9.45 -46.23 -11.57
N GLU A 6 9.15 -45.41 -12.57
CA GLU A 6 9.75 -44.07 -12.64
C GLU A 6 8.96 -43.21 -11.64
N GLN A 7 9.24 -43.39 -10.35
CA GLN A 7 8.98 -42.34 -9.39
C GLN A 7 9.92 -41.20 -9.76
N GLN A 8 9.38 -40.16 -10.40
CA GLN A 8 10.05 -38.87 -10.46
C GLN A 8 10.42 -38.50 -9.01
N VAL A 9 11.71 -38.48 -8.70
CA VAL A 9 12.20 -37.90 -7.46
C VAL A 9 11.89 -36.42 -7.56
N GLU A 10 10.78 -35.99 -6.98
CA GLU A 10 10.44 -34.57 -6.90
C GLU A 10 11.59 -33.89 -6.16
N THR A 11 12.35 -33.08 -6.90
CA THR A 11 13.56 -32.49 -6.37
C THR A 11 13.15 -31.46 -5.33
N SER A 12 13.48 -31.73 -4.07
CA SER A 12 13.19 -30.82 -2.95
C SER A 12 13.68 -29.41 -3.27
N TRP A 13 12.82 -28.41 -3.05
CA TRP A 13 13.08 -27.02 -3.45
C TRP A 13 14.36 -26.46 -2.82
N GLN A 14 14.72 -26.95 -1.64
CA GLN A 14 15.97 -26.61 -0.94
C GLN A 14 17.23 -26.92 -1.77
N ASN A 15 17.18 -27.92 -2.66
CA ASN A 15 18.31 -28.30 -3.51
C ASN A 15 18.36 -27.55 -4.85
N VAL A 16 17.33 -26.76 -5.15
CA VAL A 16 17.18 -26.05 -6.44
C VAL A 16 17.33 -24.55 -6.28
N VAL A 17 17.00 -24.01 -5.10
CA VAL A 17 17.05 -22.58 -4.83
C VAL A 17 18.48 -22.11 -4.55
N SER A 18 18.94 -21.11 -5.31
CA SER A 18 20.33 -20.63 -5.29
C SER A 18 20.57 -19.38 -4.45
N SER A 19 19.52 -18.63 -4.08
CA SER A 19 19.63 -17.38 -3.31
C SER A 19 18.81 -17.41 -2.03
N VAL A 20 19.24 -16.67 -1.00
CA VAL A 20 18.50 -16.55 0.27
C VAL A 20 17.12 -15.93 0.06
N THR A 21 17.00 -14.90 -0.79
CA THR A 21 15.71 -14.27 -1.11
C THR A 21 14.74 -15.26 -1.75
N SER A 22 15.21 -16.06 -2.71
CA SER A 22 14.40 -17.11 -3.33
C SER A 22 14.06 -18.23 -2.33
N MET A 23 14.95 -18.52 -1.38
CA MET A 23 14.76 -19.55 -0.36
C MET A 23 13.65 -19.13 0.61
N VAL A 24 13.77 -17.92 1.15
CA VAL A 24 12.78 -17.32 2.04
C VAL A 24 11.44 -17.16 1.32
N GLY A 25 11.44 -16.70 0.07
CA GLY A 25 10.24 -16.71 -0.78
C GLY A 25 9.57 -18.09 -0.91
N SER A 26 10.37 -19.15 -1.07
CA SER A 26 9.86 -20.53 -1.14
C SER A 26 9.25 -21.00 0.18
N LEU A 27 9.78 -20.55 1.32
CA LEU A 27 9.19 -20.84 2.64
C LEU A 27 7.77 -20.29 2.75
N PHE A 28 7.56 -19.05 2.31
CA PHE A 28 6.25 -18.41 2.29
C PHE A 28 5.28 -19.13 1.35
N GLN A 29 5.64 -19.28 0.08
CA GLN A 29 4.77 -19.85 -0.94
C GLN A 29 4.34 -21.29 -0.64
N LYS A 30 5.21 -22.07 0.03
CA LYS A 30 4.94 -23.47 0.38
C LYS A 30 4.44 -23.64 1.82
N ASN A 31 4.24 -22.55 2.57
CA ASN A 31 3.82 -22.57 3.97
C ASN A 31 4.67 -23.50 4.85
N GLN A 32 5.99 -23.53 4.64
CA GLN A 32 6.90 -24.44 5.34
C GLN A 32 7.49 -23.76 6.57
N PHE A 33 7.39 -24.41 7.74
CA PHE A 33 7.96 -23.94 9.02
C PHE A 33 7.32 -22.68 9.62
N CYS A 34 6.10 -22.34 9.19
CA CYS A 34 5.34 -21.22 9.75
C CYS A 34 5.01 -21.45 11.24
N ASP A 35 5.15 -20.40 12.05
CA ASP A 35 4.97 -20.39 13.51
C ASP A 35 3.96 -19.31 13.97
N VAL A 36 3.22 -18.74 13.02
CA VAL A 36 2.09 -17.84 13.25
C VAL A 36 1.08 -17.93 12.11
N ILE A 37 -0.20 -17.77 12.45
CA ILE A 37 -1.33 -17.68 11.51
C ILE A 37 -2.00 -16.33 11.72
N PHE A 38 -2.12 -15.54 10.66
CA PHE A 38 -2.94 -14.34 10.65
C PHE A 38 -4.32 -14.69 10.09
N ARG A 39 -5.37 -14.40 10.84
CA ARG A 39 -6.74 -14.47 10.37
C ARG A 39 -7.17 -13.07 9.95
N VAL A 40 -7.28 -12.84 8.65
CA VAL A 40 -7.38 -11.51 8.03
C VAL A 40 -8.72 -11.38 7.29
N GLY A 41 -9.39 -10.24 7.41
CA GLY A 41 -10.62 -9.95 6.66
C GLY A 41 -11.71 -9.26 7.47
N ALA A 42 -12.91 -9.21 6.91
CA ALA A 42 -14.09 -8.68 7.56
C ALA A 42 -14.80 -9.75 8.39
N ALA A 43 -15.54 -9.34 9.43
CA ALA A 43 -16.28 -10.27 10.28
C ALA A 43 -17.20 -11.19 9.46
N GLY A 44 -16.94 -12.51 9.52
CA GLY A 44 -17.67 -13.54 8.76
C GLY A 44 -17.03 -13.94 7.42
N GLN A 45 -16.00 -13.22 6.95
CA GLN A 45 -15.20 -13.53 5.76
C GLN A 45 -13.71 -13.37 6.07
N MET A 46 -13.17 -14.31 6.86
CA MET A 46 -11.77 -14.32 7.27
C MET A 46 -10.98 -15.37 6.49
N GLU A 47 -9.74 -15.04 6.13
CA GLU A 47 -8.76 -15.96 5.53
C GLU A 47 -7.61 -16.19 6.49
N ASP A 48 -7.18 -17.45 6.63
CA ASP A 48 -6.01 -17.82 7.42
C ASP A 48 -4.74 -17.78 6.55
N ILE A 49 -3.81 -16.90 6.89
CA ILE A 49 -2.54 -16.68 6.19
C ILE A 49 -1.39 -17.07 7.13
N LYS A 50 -0.58 -18.06 6.72
CA LYS A 50 0.54 -18.56 7.52
C LYS A 50 1.80 -17.72 7.27
N ALA A 51 2.58 -17.49 8.32
CA ALA A 51 3.81 -16.70 8.22
C ALA A 51 4.86 -17.13 9.27
N HIS A 52 5.99 -16.40 9.29
CA HIS A 52 7.12 -16.64 10.18
C HIS A 52 7.39 -15.41 11.04
N ARG A 53 7.31 -15.54 12.36
CA ARG A 53 7.51 -14.44 13.31
C ARG A 53 8.87 -13.78 13.16
N ASN A 54 9.92 -14.59 12.98
CA ASN A 54 11.29 -14.08 12.88
C ASN A 54 11.49 -13.20 11.64
N LEU A 55 10.95 -13.60 10.48
CA LEU A 55 11.04 -12.84 9.24
C LEU A 55 10.26 -11.52 9.34
N LEU A 56 9.05 -11.57 9.88
CA LEU A 56 8.24 -10.37 10.14
C LEU A 56 8.97 -9.40 11.09
N ALA A 57 9.41 -9.89 12.24
CA ALA A 57 10.13 -9.10 13.24
C ALA A 57 11.45 -8.52 12.70
N SER A 58 12.15 -9.23 11.81
CA SER A 58 13.38 -8.72 11.21
C SER A 58 13.17 -7.54 10.26
N ARG A 59 11.92 -7.29 9.84
CA ARG A 59 11.55 -6.29 8.82
C ARG A 59 10.64 -5.19 9.33
N SER A 60 10.15 -5.33 10.57
CA SER A 60 9.17 -4.45 11.19
C SER A 60 9.41 -4.40 12.70
N PRO A 61 9.76 -3.23 13.25
CA PRO A 61 9.83 -3.01 14.69
C PRO A 61 8.51 -3.31 15.41
N VAL A 62 7.37 -3.06 14.76
CA VAL A 62 6.03 -3.37 15.30
C VAL A 62 5.84 -4.87 15.45
N PHE A 63 6.16 -5.67 14.43
CA PHE A 63 6.13 -7.13 14.55
C PHE A 63 7.17 -7.65 15.55
N ALA A 64 8.35 -7.02 15.62
CA ALA A 64 9.35 -7.37 16.62
C ALA A 64 8.83 -7.17 18.05
N ALA A 65 8.19 -6.03 18.33
CA ALA A 65 7.56 -5.76 19.61
C ALA A 65 6.38 -6.71 19.88
N MET A 66 5.56 -6.99 18.86
CA MET A 66 4.42 -7.91 18.95
C MET A 66 4.87 -9.34 19.33
N PHE A 67 5.96 -9.84 18.76
CA PHE A 67 6.37 -11.24 18.92
C PHE A 67 7.45 -11.48 19.97
N TYR A 68 8.29 -10.49 20.24
CA TYR A 68 9.47 -10.63 21.10
C TYR A 68 9.62 -9.48 22.11
N GLY A 69 8.65 -8.56 22.16
CA GLY A 69 8.63 -7.48 23.14
C GLY A 69 8.25 -7.94 24.55
N PRO A 70 8.27 -7.01 25.54
CA PRO A 70 7.97 -7.33 26.94
C PRO A 70 6.58 -7.94 27.17
N VAL A 71 5.63 -7.65 26.28
CA VAL A 71 4.26 -8.15 26.30
C VAL A 71 3.98 -8.91 25.00
N ALA A 72 4.89 -9.80 24.63
CA ALA A 72 4.81 -10.57 23.39
C ALA A 72 3.54 -11.43 23.32
N GLU A 73 2.88 -11.39 22.16
CA GLU A 73 1.71 -12.20 21.86
C GLU A 73 2.11 -13.68 21.76
N GLN A 74 1.55 -14.49 22.66
CA GLN A 74 1.83 -15.93 22.75
C GLN A 74 0.85 -16.76 21.91
N LYS A 75 -0.23 -16.14 21.40
CA LYS A 75 -1.18 -16.83 20.52
C LYS A 75 -0.52 -17.21 19.22
N GLU A 76 -0.81 -18.42 18.75
CA GLU A 76 -0.46 -18.86 17.41
C GLU A 76 -1.29 -18.14 16.32
N ILE A 77 -2.54 -17.78 16.66
CA ILE A 77 -3.47 -17.10 15.75
C ILE A 77 -3.60 -15.63 16.15
N ILE A 78 -3.37 -14.73 15.19
CA ILE A 78 -3.54 -13.28 15.32
C ILE A 78 -4.66 -12.85 14.39
N GLU A 79 -5.69 -12.20 14.96
CA GLU A 79 -6.81 -11.68 14.17
C GLU A 79 -6.52 -10.24 13.73
N LEU A 80 -6.61 -10.00 12.43
CA LEU A 80 -6.53 -8.68 11.80
C LEU A 80 -7.89 -8.39 11.17
N VAL A 81 -8.79 -7.90 12.02
CA VAL A 81 -10.10 -7.41 11.60
C VAL A 81 -9.90 -6.10 10.84
N ASP A 82 -10.63 -5.92 9.73
CA ASP A 82 -10.59 -4.73 8.88
C ASP A 82 -9.27 -4.54 8.10
N CYS A 83 -8.60 -5.64 7.77
CA CYS A 83 -7.49 -5.65 6.81
C CYS A 83 -7.90 -6.51 5.61
N ASP A 84 -7.65 -6.02 4.39
CA ASP A 84 -7.87 -6.80 3.18
C ASP A 84 -6.84 -7.95 3.10
N PRO A 85 -7.27 -9.22 2.92
CA PRO A 85 -6.35 -10.36 2.85
C PRO A 85 -5.34 -10.28 1.72
N ASP A 86 -5.73 -9.75 0.55
CA ASP A 86 -4.86 -9.66 -0.61
C ASP A 86 -3.83 -8.53 -0.44
N ILE A 87 -4.21 -7.41 0.17
CA ILE A 87 -3.25 -6.38 0.57
C ILE A 87 -2.26 -6.94 1.60
N PHE A 88 -2.73 -7.70 2.59
CA PHE A 88 -1.83 -8.30 3.58
C PHE A 88 -0.85 -9.30 2.93
N LYS A 89 -1.30 -10.11 1.96
CA LYS A 89 -0.41 -10.98 1.18
C LYS A 89 0.66 -10.17 0.43
N LEU A 90 0.32 -9.01 -0.15
CA LEU A 90 1.31 -8.13 -0.79
C LEU A 90 2.34 -7.59 0.21
N ILE A 91 1.94 -7.21 1.43
CA ILE A 91 2.87 -6.82 2.51
C ILE A 91 3.83 -7.98 2.82
N LEU A 92 3.31 -9.21 2.96
CA LEU A 92 4.13 -10.39 3.22
C LEU A 92 5.09 -10.67 2.06
N GLU A 93 4.63 -10.56 0.81
CA GLU A 93 5.51 -10.75 -0.36
C GLU A 93 6.66 -9.76 -0.39
N PHE A 94 6.41 -8.50 -0.01
CA PHE A 94 7.48 -7.52 0.16
C PHE A 94 8.44 -7.91 1.28
N ILE A 95 7.94 -8.27 2.47
CA ILE A 95 8.78 -8.67 3.62
C ILE A 95 9.73 -9.80 3.24
N TYR A 96 9.25 -10.82 2.50
CA TYR A 96 10.03 -12.01 2.18
C TYR A 96 10.96 -11.82 0.99
N ARG A 97 10.61 -10.98 0.02
CA ARG A 97 11.29 -10.93 -1.29
C ARG A 97 11.70 -9.54 -1.79
N ASP A 98 11.35 -8.47 -1.06
CA ASP A 98 11.40 -7.08 -1.55
C ASP A 98 10.65 -6.91 -2.89
N SER A 99 9.66 -7.76 -3.17
CA SER A 99 8.89 -7.71 -4.41
C SER A 99 7.85 -6.58 -4.33
N SER A 100 7.73 -5.84 -5.44
CA SER A 100 6.69 -4.84 -5.63
C SER A 100 5.63 -5.27 -6.65
N ASP A 101 5.65 -6.55 -7.03
CA ASP A 101 4.74 -7.14 -7.99
C ASP A 101 3.32 -7.13 -7.43
N GLY A 102 2.35 -6.80 -8.27
CA GLY A 102 0.94 -6.69 -7.85
C GLY A 102 0.57 -5.36 -7.18
N ILE A 103 1.54 -4.56 -6.71
CA ILE A 103 1.27 -3.20 -6.23
C ILE A 103 0.86 -2.33 -7.43
N ASN A 104 -0.37 -1.83 -7.37
CA ASN A 104 -1.05 -1.08 -8.40
C ASN A 104 -1.88 0.07 -7.79
N GLN A 105 -2.58 0.83 -8.64
CA GLN A 105 -3.39 1.97 -8.21
C GLN A 105 -4.44 1.63 -7.15
N ASP A 106 -4.99 0.41 -7.12
CA ASP A 106 -6.06 0.00 -6.21
C ASP A 106 -5.53 -0.45 -4.85
N SER A 107 -4.27 -0.89 -4.79
CA SER A 107 -3.63 -1.38 -3.57
C SER A 107 -2.70 -0.35 -2.92
N ILE A 108 -2.20 0.63 -3.68
CA ILE A 108 -1.09 1.50 -3.25
C ILE A 108 -1.37 2.29 -1.97
N ILE A 109 -2.59 2.81 -1.80
CA ILE A 109 -2.99 3.61 -0.64
C ILE A 109 -3.01 2.73 0.62
N GLU A 110 -3.66 1.57 0.55
CA GLU A 110 -3.74 0.67 1.70
C GLU A 110 -2.38 0.01 2.01
N MET A 111 -1.60 -0.29 0.97
CA MET A 111 -0.20 -0.73 1.13
C MET A 111 0.64 0.31 1.88
N TYR A 112 0.50 1.59 1.55
CA TYR A 112 1.18 2.68 2.27
C TYR A 112 0.73 2.74 3.73
N ARG A 113 -0.58 2.73 3.99
CA ARG A 113 -1.15 2.77 5.36
C ARG A 113 -0.66 1.62 6.22
N LEU A 114 -0.67 0.40 5.69
CA LEU A 114 -0.18 -0.77 6.43
C LEU A 114 1.33 -0.76 6.59
N ALA A 115 2.08 -0.28 5.60
CA ALA A 115 3.52 -0.11 5.73
C ALA A 115 3.89 0.88 6.83
N ASP A 116 3.14 1.98 6.97
CA ASP A 116 3.30 2.90 8.10
C ASP A 116 2.88 2.27 9.43
N LYS A 117 1.69 1.67 9.49
CA LYS A 117 1.14 0.99 10.69
C LYS A 117 2.08 -0.07 11.26
N TYR A 118 2.75 -0.83 10.41
CA TYR A 118 3.70 -1.87 10.82
C TYR A 118 5.16 -1.39 10.79
N ASP A 119 5.42 -0.10 10.54
CA ASP A 119 6.77 0.48 10.48
C ASP A 119 7.73 -0.30 9.54
N ILE A 120 7.28 -0.49 8.30
CA ILE A 120 8.03 -1.12 7.21
C ILE A 120 8.56 0.00 6.31
N GLY A 121 9.53 0.77 6.81
CA GLY A 121 10.06 1.97 6.16
C GLY A 121 10.40 1.84 4.67
N PRO A 122 11.12 0.79 4.22
CA PRO A 122 11.42 0.59 2.80
C PRO A 122 10.17 0.44 1.92
N LEU A 123 9.12 -0.21 2.43
CA LEU A 123 7.86 -0.36 1.71
C LEU A 123 7.08 0.95 1.68
N LYS A 124 7.00 1.66 2.81
CA LYS A 124 6.36 2.98 2.89
C LYS A 124 6.95 3.93 1.85
N LYS A 125 8.29 3.99 1.79
CA LYS A 125 9.02 4.80 0.79
C LYS A 125 8.75 4.37 -0.65
N LEU A 126 8.74 3.06 -0.91
CA LEU A 126 8.41 2.52 -2.24
C LEU A 126 7.00 2.92 -2.65
N CYS A 127 6.03 2.83 -1.74
CA CYS A 127 4.65 3.22 -1.99
C CYS A 127 4.54 4.72 -2.32
N ALA A 128 5.17 5.59 -1.52
CA ALA A 128 5.21 7.03 -1.79
C ALA A 128 5.74 7.35 -3.20
N GLN A 129 6.84 6.69 -3.60
CA GLN A 129 7.43 6.89 -4.93
C GLN A 129 6.56 6.40 -6.10
N LYS A 130 5.70 5.41 -5.86
CA LYS A 130 4.76 4.86 -6.86
C LYS A 130 3.48 5.69 -7.00
N VAL A 131 3.22 6.67 -6.13
CA VAL A 131 2.01 7.52 -6.18
C VAL A 131 1.90 8.20 -7.54
N LYS A 132 3.00 8.74 -8.09
CA LYS A 132 3.00 9.40 -9.41
C LYS A 132 2.47 8.52 -10.55
N ASP A 133 2.62 7.20 -10.43
CA ASP A 133 2.20 6.22 -11.45
C ASP A 133 0.75 5.76 -11.22
N CYS A 134 0.18 6.06 -10.05
CA CYS A 134 -1.13 5.59 -9.60
C CYS A 134 -2.16 6.72 -9.45
N ILE A 135 -1.70 7.98 -9.35
CA ILE A 135 -2.56 9.14 -9.18
C ILE A 135 -3.36 9.43 -10.46
N SER A 136 -4.64 9.72 -10.28
CA SER A 136 -5.59 10.02 -11.34
C SER A 136 -6.60 11.05 -10.83
N MET A 137 -7.40 11.63 -11.73
CA MET A 137 -8.46 12.58 -11.32
C MET A 137 -9.46 11.94 -10.35
N GLU A 138 -9.73 10.65 -10.49
CA GLU A 138 -10.65 9.89 -9.64
C GLU A 138 -10.06 9.62 -8.25
N LYS A 139 -8.74 9.41 -8.16
CA LYS A 139 -8.05 9.05 -6.91
C LYS A 139 -7.34 10.21 -6.21
N LEU A 140 -7.31 11.39 -6.83
CA LEU A 140 -6.62 12.56 -6.30
C LEU A 140 -7.07 12.87 -4.86
N GLY A 141 -8.37 12.86 -4.60
CA GLY A 141 -8.91 13.10 -3.24
C GLY A 141 -8.36 12.11 -2.21
N GLU A 142 -8.32 10.82 -2.53
CA GLU A 142 -7.81 9.79 -1.61
C GLU A 142 -6.31 9.97 -1.30
N PHE A 143 -5.51 10.39 -2.28
CA PHE A 143 -4.08 10.67 -2.07
C PHE A 143 -3.84 11.95 -1.27
N LEU A 144 -4.67 12.98 -1.45
CA LEU A 144 -4.59 14.20 -0.65
C LEU A 144 -4.99 13.94 0.80
N GLU A 145 -6.07 13.20 1.03
CA GLU A 145 -6.45 12.75 2.39
C GLU A 145 -5.36 11.89 3.04
N LEU A 146 -4.69 11.04 2.25
CA LEU A 146 -3.54 10.27 2.71
C LEU A 146 -2.39 11.22 3.12
N ASN A 147 -2.08 12.21 2.30
CA ASN A 147 -1.03 13.17 2.60
C ASN A 147 -1.36 14.02 3.84
N ASP A 148 -2.60 14.50 3.98
CA ASP A 148 -3.06 15.27 5.14
C ASP A 148 -2.92 14.47 6.45
N LEU A 149 -3.08 13.14 6.39
CA LEU A 149 -2.97 12.25 7.55
C LEU A 149 -1.52 11.96 7.93
N TYR A 150 -0.62 11.78 6.95
CA TYR A 150 0.74 11.29 7.19
C TYR A 150 1.84 12.33 6.98
N ASP A 151 1.52 13.49 6.41
CA ASP A 151 2.44 14.61 6.11
C ASP A 151 3.70 14.13 5.37
N ASP A 152 3.51 13.41 4.24
CA ASP A 152 4.60 12.78 3.48
C ASP A 152 5.01 13.66 2.30
N GLU A 153 6.16 14.34 2.44
CA GLU A 153 6.70 15.26 1.43
C GLU A 153 6.78 14.69 0.01
N VAL A 154 6.97 13.37 -0.15
CA VAL A 154 7.04 12.74 -1.48
C VAL A 154 5.65 12.61 -2.10
N ILE A 155 4.66 12.26 -1.28
CA ILE A 155 3.25 12.20 -1.72
C ILE A 155 2.75 13.61 -2.03
N ASP A 156 3.05 14.58 -1.16
CA ASP A 156 2.71 15.99 -1.36
C ASP A 156 3.23 16.51 -2.69
N GLN A 157 4.52 16.29 -2.98
CA GLN A 157 5.13 16.72 -4.23
C GLN A 157 4.44 16.08 -5.44
N HIS A 158 4.14 14.78 -5.40
CA HIS A 158 3.46 14.10 -6.51
C HIS A 158 2.02 14.58 -6.70
N CYS A 159 1.30 14.88 -5.62
CA CYS A 159 -0.04 15.45 -5.70
C CYS A 159 0.00 16.88 -6.27
N SER A 160 0.93 17.71 -5.79
CA SER A 160 1.14 19.08 -6.27
C SER A 160 1.52 19.12 -7.76
N ASP A 161 2.43 18.25 -8.20
CA ASP A 161 2.80 18.13 -9.61
C ASP A 161 1.59 17.72 -10.47
N PHE A 162 0.77 16.79 -9.98
CA PHE A 162 -0.42 16.34 -10.69
C PHE A 162 -1.48 17.44 -10.78
N LEU A 163 -1.71 18.18 -9.69
CA LEU A 163 -2.60 19.34 -9.63
C LEU A 163 -2.17 20.40 -10.64
N ALA A 164 -0.89 20.79 -10.64
CA ALA A 164 -0.37 21.80 -11.56
C ALA A 164 -0.53 21.36 -13.03
N CYS A 165 -0.22 20.10 -13.35
CA CYS A 165 -0.38 19.57 -14.71
C CYS A 165 -1.85 19.47 -15.18
N ASN A 166 -2.81 19.41 -14.25
CA ASN A 166 -4.23 19.26 -14.57
C ASN A 166 -5.09 20.47 -14.16
N ALA A 167 -4.48 21.58 -13.73
CA ALA A 167 -5.14 22.76 -13.19
C ALA A 167 -6.32 23.24 -14.04
N TRP A 168 -6.11 23.37 -15.36
CA TRP A 168 -7.15 23.75 -16.31
C TRP A 168 -8.34 22.77 -16.35
N LYS A 169 -8.11 21.45 -16.26
CA LYS A 169 -9.21 20.46 -16.31
C LYS A 169 -10.00 20.46 -15.01
N LEU A 170 -9.28 20.60 -13.89
CA LEU A 170 -9.88 20.72 -12.56
C LEU A 170 -10.77 21.96 -12.49
N SER A 171 -10.35 23.08 -13.13
CA SER A 171 -11.11 24.32 -13.12
C SER A 171 -12.46 24.26 -13.85
N GLN A 172 -12.70 23.25 -14.68
CA GLN A 172 -13.94 23.13 -15.47
C GLN A 172 -15.12 22.53 -14.74
N LYS A 173 -14.91 21.80 -13.64
CA LYS A 173 -16.00 21.10 -12.97
C LYS A 173 -15.89 21.17 -11.45
N GLU A 174 -17.00 21.54 -10.84
CA GLU A 174 -17.11 21.71 -9.38
C GLU A 174 -16.77 20.42 -8.62
N GLU A 175 -17.15 19.26 -9.20
CA GLU A 175 -16.95 17.94 -8.61
C GLU A 175 -15.48 17.62 -8.28
N TYR A 176 -14.53 18.28 -8.96
CA TYR A 176 -13.10 18.06 -8.72
C TYR A 176 -12.51 18.87 -7.56
N PHE A 177 -13.27 19.79 -6.95
CA PHE A 177 -12.79 20.62 -5.84
C PHE A 177 -13.25 20.17 -4.46
N ILE A 178 -14.22 19.25 -4.38
CA ILE A 178 -14.95 18.95 -3.14
C ILE A 178 -14.02 18.47 -2.01
N ASN A 179 -12.86 17.88 -2.35
CA ASN A 179 -11.89 17.35 -1.39
C ASN A 179 -10.54 18.10 -1.42
N LEU A 180 -10.51 19.34 -1.97
CA LEU A 180 -9.28 20.14 -2.03
C LEU A 180 -9.23 21.16 -0.91
N SER A 181 -8.11 21.21 -0.18
CA SER A 181 -7.81 22.27 0.77
C SER A 181 -7.65 23.63 0.06
N LEU A 182 -7.78 24.73 0.82
CA LEU A 182 -7.51 26.08 0.30
C LEU A 182 -6.11 26.22 -0.30
N GLU A 183 -5.13 25.49 0.22
CA GLU A 183 -3.76 25.47 -0.30
C GLU A 183 -3.72 24.82 -1.70
N HIS A 184 -4.35 23.66 -1.87
CA HIS A 184 -4.46 23.00 -3.17
C HIS A 184 -5.20 23.89 -4.20
N LEU A 185 -6.28 24.56 -3.79
CA LEU A 185 -7.01 25.49 -4.66
C LEU A 185 -6.16 26.70 -5.06
N THR A 186 -5.36 27.21 -4.14
CA THR A 186 -4.43 28.32 -4.41
C THR A 186 -3.37 27.89 -5.42
N SER A 187 -2.83 26.67 -5.28
CA SER A 187 -1.88 26.08 -6.23
C SER A 187 -2.49 25.95 -7.63
N ILE A 188 -3.72 25.43 -7.74
CA ILE A 188 -4.44 25.37 -9.04
C ILE A 188 -4.55 26.77 -9.66
N TRP A 189 -4.97 27.77 -8.88
CA TRP A 189 -5.14 29.13 -9.38
C TRP A 189 -3.82 29.76 -9.87
N GLN A 190 -2.72 29.55 -9.14
CA GLN A 190 -1.40 30.07 -9.51
C GLN A 190 -0.82 29.40 -10.76
N HIS A 191 -1.15 28.12 -10.98
CA HIS A 191 -0.62 27.30 -12.07
C HIS A 191 -1.56 27.16 -13.27
N ASP A 192 -2.78 27.70 -13.24
CA ASP A 192 -3.66 27.74 -14.42
C ASP A 192 -3.13 28.72 -15.46
N THR A 193 -2.38 28.19 -16.43
CA THR A 193 -1.76 28.95 -17.51
C THR A 193 -2.71 29.28 -18.68
N ASN A 194 -4.00 28.93 -18.65
CA ASN A 194 -4.88 29.21 -19.78
C ASN A 194 -5.32 30.70 -19.81
N PRO A 195 -4.97 31.48 -20.86
CA PRO A 195 -5.39 32.87 -20.99
C PRO A 195 -6.93 33.07 -21.08
N GLU A 196 -7.70 32.05 -21.46
CA GLU A 196 -9.17 32.09 -21.43
C GLU A 196 -9.78 31.72 -20.05
N GLY A 197 -8.99 31.10 -19.17
CA GLY A 197 -9.38 30.63 -17.84
C GLY A 197 -8.83 31.43 -16.65
N ALA A 198 -7.73 32.18 -16.86
CA ALA A 198 -7.00 32.93 -15.83
C ALA A 198 -7.82 33.97 -15.04
N ASN A 199 -9.09 34.19 -15.41
CA ASN A 199 -10.04 35.08 -14.73
C ASN A 199 -11.41 34.46 -14.42
N LYS A 200 -11.51 33.13 -14.35
CA LYS A 200 -12.72 32.47 -13.83
C LYS A 200 -12.36 31.33 -12.91
N LEU A 201 -12.05 31.66 -11.65
CA LEU A 201 -12.58 30.79 -10.60
C LEU A 201 -14.10 30.80 -10.78
N PRO A 202 -14.77 29.63 -10.74
CA PRO A 202 -16.22 29.62 -10.72
C PRO A 202 -16.71 30.56 -9.62
N GLU A 203 -17.75 31.34 -9.94
CA GLU A 203 -18.25 32.45 -9.12
C GLU A 203 -18.33 32.02 -7.65
N THR A 204 -18.08 32.98 -6.74
CA THR A 204 -17.90 32.88 -5.28
C THR A 204 -18.86 31.95 -4.51
N ASP A 205 -19.90 31.43 -5.15
CA ASP A 205 -20.86 30.47 -4.62
C ASP A 205 -20.28 29.05 -4.45
N ILE A 206 -19.26 28.63 -5.22
CA ILE A 206 -18.59 27.33 -4.98
C ILE A 206 -17.80 27.34 -3.67
N TYR A 207 -17.12 28.44 -3.39
CA TYR A 207 -16.29 28.57 -2.18
C TYR A 207 -17.10 28.48 -0.89
N ASN A 208 -18.39 28.86 -0.92
CA ASN A 208 -19.27 28.75 0.24
C ASN A 208 -19.81 27.33 0.47
N GLY A 209 -19.71 26.43 -0.50
CA GLY A 209 -20.11 25.01 -0.38
C GLY A 209 -19.02 24.09 0.17
N ALA A 210 -17.74 24.47 0.07
CA ALA A 210 -16.60 23.67 0.51
C ALA A 210 -16.13 23.99 1.95
N VAL A 211 -16.76 24.96 2.63
CA VAL A 211 -16.40 25.42 3.99
C VAL A 211 -17.55 25.18 5.01
N MET A 212 -18.54 24.36 4.65
CA MET A 212 -19.55 23.82 5.59
C MET A 212 -19.50 22.30 5.60
#